data_AF-J3NH55-F1
#
_entry.id   AF-J3NH55-F1
#
_cell.length_a   1.000
_cell.length_b   1.000
_cell.length_c   1.000
_cell.angle_alpha   90.00
_cell.angle_beta   90.00
_cell.angle_gamma   90.00
#
_symmetry.space_group_name_H-M   'P 1'
#
loop_
_entity.id
_entity.type
_entity.pdbx_description
1 polymer ?
#
loop_
_entity_poly.entity_id
_entity_poly.type
_entity_poly.pdbx_seq_one_letter_code
_entity_poly.pdbx_strand_id
1 'polypeptide(L)'
;MLEHGVKSLPLFSLAVVLLQIDRWTRVQESDLAEVRRLAYGSASRLGPRYDKLVFKCLDCEFEARSSTSRRLHSIAKPRLQDSVYREVVCELSDLVRATGAMSLDGEL
;
A
#
# COMPACT_ATOMS: atom_id res chain seq x y z
N MET A 1 19.05 -12.05 -1.01
CA MET A 1 18.05 -13.02 -0.53
C MET A 1 16.71 -12.33 -0.38
N LEU A 2 15.86 -12.41 -1.41
CA LEU A 2 14.42 -12.08 -1.34
C LEU A 2 13.67 -13.38 -1.02
N GLU A 3 13.90 -13.98 0.16
CA GLU A 3 13.47 -15.36 0.44
C GLU A 3 12.20 -15.51 1.31
N HIS A 4 11.41 -14.46 1.51
CA HIS A 4 10.35 -14.49 2.54
C HIS A 4 8.95 -14.07 2.04
N GLY A 5 8.67 -14.27 0.76
CA GLY A 5 7.33 -14.05 0.18
C GLY A 5 7.01 -12.61 -0.24
N VAL A 6 8.02 -11.75 -0.39
CA VAL A 6 7.86 -10.43 -1.00
C VAL A 6 7.73 -10.58 -2.52
N LYS A 7 6.55 -10.28 -3.07
CA LYS A 7 6.23 -10.49 -4.50
C LYS A 7 6.69 -9.33 -5.39
N SER A 8 6.90 -8.15 -4.83
CA SER A 8 7.40 -6.96 -5.53
C SER A 8 8.11 -6.05 -4.54
N LEU A 9 9.43 -5.86 -4.72
CA LEU A 9 10.22 -5.00 -3.83
C LEU A 9 9.74 -3.54 -3.83
N PRO A 10 9.42 -2.90 -4.98
CA PRO A 10 8.91 -1.53 -4.99
C PRO A 10 7.60 -1.35 -4.19
N LEU A 11 6.65 -2.27 -4.35
CA LEU A 11 5.36 -2.21 -3.64
C LEU A 11 5.51 -2.52 -2.16
N PHE A 12 6.41 -3.45 -1.83
CA PHE A 12 6.75 -3.75 -0.44
C PHE A 12 7.37 -2.54 0.26
N SER A 13 8.40 -1.91 -0.32
CA SER A 13 9.01 -0.71 0.25
C SER A 13 8.00 0.44 0.35
N LEU A 14 7.09 0.58 -0.62
CA LEU A 14 5.99 1.55 -0.51
C LEU A 14 5.08 1.24 0.69
N ALA A 15 4.68 0.00 0.89
CA ALA A 15 3.88 -0.37 2.06
C ALA A 15 4.58 -0.06 3.38
N VAL A 16 5.90 -0.28 3.45
CA VAL A 16 6.70 0.06 4.63
C VAL A 16 6.72 1.57 4.86
N VAL A 17 6.86 2.39 3.81
CA VAL A 17 6.76 3.86 3.94
C VAL A 17 5.37 4.28 4.41
N LEU A 18 4.30 3.68 3.87
CA LEU A 18 2.92 3.98 4.29
C LEU A 18 2.69 3.63 5.78
N LEU A 19 3.21 2.49 6.25
CA LEU A 19 3.17 2.14 7.67
C LEU A 19 3.93 3.12 8.56
N GLN A 20 5.10 3.59 8.10
CA GLN A 20 5.88 4.60 8.83
C GLN A 20 5.11 5.92 8.93
N ILE A 21 4.39 6.33 7.89
CA ILE A 21 3.51 7.50 7.90
C ILE A 21 2.35 7.31 8.88
N ASP A 22 1.66 6.17 8.83
CA ASP A 22 0.52 5.88 9.72
C ASP A 22 0.93 5.85 11.21
N ARG A 23 2.12 5.31 11.51
CA ARG A 23 2.59 5.07 12.88
C ARG A 23 3.54 6.15 13.40
N TRP A 24 4.03 7.03 12.53
CA TRP A 24 5.05 8.03 12.84
C TRP A 24 6.28 7.43 13.52
N THR A 25 6.67 6.23 13.09
CA THR A 25 7.78 5.46 13.66
C THR A 25 8.61 4.86 12.54
N ARG A 26 9.88 4.59 12.79
CA ARG A 26 10.75 3.92 11.84
C ARG A 26 10.45 2.42 11.85
N VAL A 27 10.23 1.86 10.66
CA VAL A 27 10.01 0.42 10.47
C VAL A 27 11.19 -0.13 9.68
N GLN A 28 11.83 -1.19 10.19
CA GLN A 28 12.94 -1.83 9.51
C GLN A 28 12.41 -2.73 8.40
N GLU A 29 12.72 -2.40 7.14
CA GLU A 29 12.28 -3.17 5.96
C GLU A 29 12.74 -4.64 5.99
N SER A 30 13.87 -4.92 6.67
CA SER A 30 14.39 -6.28 6.85
C SER A 30 13.58 -7.12 7.84
N ASP A 31 12.78 -6.51 8.71
CA ASP A 31 11.95 -7.21 9.69
C ASP A 31 10.53 -7.40 9.16
N LEU A 32 10.37 -8.45 8.35
CA LEU A 32 9.10 -8.76 7.69
C LEU A 32 8.00 -9.17 8.67
N ALA A 33 8.38 -9.74 9.82
CA ALA A 33 7.43 -10.11 10.86
C ALA A 33 6.83 -8.84 11.47
N GLU A 34 7.67 -7.86 11.77
CA GLU A 34 7.23 -6.57 12.29
C GLU A 34 6.38 -5.81 11.27
N VAL A 35 6.79 -5.75 10.00
CA VAL A 35 6.01 -5.09 8.94
C VAL A 35 4.61 -5.70 8.84
N ARG A 36 4.50 -7.04 8.83
CA ARG A 36 3.20 -7.72 8.78
C ARG A 36 2.40 -7.51 10.07
N ARG A 37 3.05 -7.55 11.24
CA ARG A 37 2.38 -7.30 12.53
C ARG A 37 1.79 -5.89 12.58
N LEU A 38 2.51 -4.89 12.11
CA LEU A 38 2.02 -3.51 12.05
C LEU A 38 0.86 -3.34 11.09
N ALA A 39 0.92 -4.00 9.93
CA ALA A 39 -0.14 -3.95 8.94
C ALA A 39 -1.42 -4.65 9.44
N TYR A 40 -1.35 -5.91 9.84
CA TYR A 40 -2.55 -6.72 10.13
C TYR A 40 -2.96 -6.71 11.61
N GLY A 41 -2.06 -6.34 12.52
CA GLY A 41 -2.28 -6.45 13.96
C GLY A 41 -3.01 -5.27 14.59
N SER A 42 -3.12 -4.14 13.90
CA SER A 42 -3.83 -2.96 14.40
C SER A 42 -4.40 -2.12 13.27
N ALA A 43 -5.63 -1.65 13.40
CA ALA A 43 -6.24 -0.72 12.45
C ALA A 43 -5.41 0.56 12.29
N SER A 44 -5.34 1.09 11.07
CA SER A 44 -4.67 2.35 10.76
C SER A 44 -5.36 3.53 11.44
N ARG A 45 -4.55 4.50 11.86
CA ARG A 45 -5.01 5.80 12.38
C ARG A 45 -5.55 6.69 11.26
N LEU A 46 -5.17 6.41 10.03
CA LEU A 46 -5.63 7.07 8.80
C LEU A 46 -6.87 6.39 8.18
N GLY A 47 -7.40 5.36 8.83
CA GLY A 47 -8.69 4.74 8.53
C GLY A 47 -8.63 3.54 7.58
N PRO A 48 -9.77 2.86 7.38
CA PRO A 48 -9.83 1.54 6.75
C PRO A 48 -9.48 1.53 5.25
N ARG A 49 -9.66 2.67 4.56
CA ARG A 49 -9.19 2.80 3.16
C ARG A 49 -7.67 2.80 3.08
N TYR A 50 -6.99 3.38 4.06
CA TYR A 50 -5.54 3.40 4.16
C TYR A 50 -4.99 2.01 4.49
N ASP A 51 -5.62 1.28 5.42
CA ASP A 51 -5.29 -0.13 5.71
C ASP A 51 -5.35 -1.00 4.43
N LYS A 52 -6.45 -0.88 3.68
CA LYS A 52 -6.64 -1.64 2.44
C LYS A 52 -5.54 -1.36 1.41
N LEU A 53 -5.09 -0.11 1.32
CA LEU A 53 -4.00 0.30 0.44
C LEU A 53 -2.66 -0.34 0.86
N VAL A 54 -2.35 -0.32 2.16
CA VAL A 54 -1.15 -0.97 2.72
C VAL A 54 -1.16 -2.47 2.42
N PHE A 55 -2.29 -3.15 2.62
CA PHE A 55 -2.42 -4.58 2.33
C PHE A 55 -2.21 -4.90 0.85
N LYS A 56 -2.82 -4.13 -0.07
CA LYS A 56 -2.61 -4.32 -1.51
C LYS A 56 -1.14 -4.22 -1.90
N CYS A 57 -0.42 -3.27 -1.31
CA CYS A 57 1.00 -3.08 -1.56
C CYS A 57 1.85 -4.24 -0.99
N LEU A 58 1.55 -4.73 0.22
CA LEU A 58 2.26 -5.85 0.85
C LEU A 58 2.03 -7.18 0.12
N ASP A 59 0.77 -7.51 -0.15
CA ASP A 59 0.39 -8.80 -0.72
C ASP A 59 0.46 -8.82 -2.25
N CYS A 60 0.69 -7.66 -2.88
CA CYS A 60 0.63 -7.47 -4.33
C CYS A 60 -0.67 -8.01 -4.94
N GLU A 61 -1.79 -7.69 -4.29
CA GLU A 61 -3.13 -8.07 -4.75
C GLU A 61 -3.69 -6.98 -5.66
N PHE A 62 -3.54 -7.20 -6.97
CA PHE A 62 -3.96 -6.30 -8.02
C PHE A 62 -4.87 -7.04 -8.99
N GLU A 63 -6.08 -6.53 -9.21
CA GLU A 63 -7.03 -7.15 -10.12
C GLU A 63 -6.61 -6.86 -11.57
N ALA A 64 -5.88 -7.79 -12.17
CA ALA A 64 -5.71 -7.78 -13.62
C ALA A 64 -7.08 -7.98 -14.26
N ARG A 65 -7.62 -6.94 -14.94
CA ARG A 65 -8.88 -7.05 -15.68
C ARG A 65 -8.83 -8.22 -16.68
N SER A 66 -9.68 -9.20 -16.41
CA SER A 66 -10.05 -10.40 -17.19
C SER A 66 -9.29 -11.70 -16.91
N SER A 67 -10.09 -12.61 -16.32
CA SER A 67 -10.11 -14.08 -16.39
C SER A 67 -8.80 -14.86 -16.27
N THR A 68 -8.67 -15.53 -15.12
CA THR A 68 -7.86 -16.74 -14.93
C THR A 68 -6.35 -16.55 -14.67
N SER A 69 -5.91 -15.46 -14.05
CA SER A 69 -4.48 -15.29 -13.72
C SER A 69 -4.17 -15.44 -12.22
N ARG A 70 -4.02 -16.70 -11.79
CA ARG A 70 -3.25 -17.04 -10.59
C ARG A 70 -1.80 -16.62 -10.83
N ARG A 71 -1.30 -15.69 -10.01
CA ARG A 71 0.12 -15.27 -9.89
C ARG A 71 0.70 -14.58 -11.13
N LEU A 72 0.67 -13.24 -11.14
CA LEU A 72 1.42 -12.43 -12.11
C LEU A 72 2.57 -11.70 -11.41
N HIS A 73 3.78 -12.28 -11.52
CA HIS A 73 4.98 -11.88 -10.77
C HIS A 73 5.90 -10.93 -11.58
N SER A 74 5.36 -9.94 -12.31
CA SER A 74 6.21 -8.96 -13.00
C SER A 74 5.53 -7.61 -13.22
N ILE A 75 6.10 -6.57 -12.58
CA ILE A 75 5.70 -5.15 -12.66
C ILE A 75 5.93 -4.50 -14.03
N ALA A 76 6.68 -5.15 -14.92
CA ALA A 76 6.96 -4.66 -16.27
C ALA A 76 5.80 -4.88 -17.26
N LYS A 77 4.72 -5.57 -16.85
CA LYS A 77 3.55 -5.76 -17.69
C LYS A 77 2.66 -4.51 -17.63
N PRO A 78 2.34 -3.85 -18.75
CA PRO A 78 1.54 -2.62 -18.77
C PRO A 78 0.21 -2.73 -17.99
N ARG A 79 -0.42 -3.91 -18.04
CA ARG A 79 -1.68 -4.18 -17.31
C ARG A 79 -1.55 -4.15 -15.79
N LEU A 80 -0.40 -4.53 -15.25
CA LEU A 80 -0.15 -4.45 -13.80
C LEU A 80 0.20 -3.02 -13.41
N GLN A 81 0.90 -2.27 -14.27
CA GLN A 81 1.18 -0.85 -14.04
C GLN A 81 -0.11 -0.02 -13.98
N ASP A 82 -1.05 -0.26 -14.90
CA ASP A 82 -2.35 0.42 -14.89
C ASP A 82 -3.16 0.13 -13.61
N SER A 83 -3.15 -1.12 -13.16
CA SER A 83 -3.83 -1.53 -11.93
C SER A 83 -3.14 -0.96 -10.69
N VAL A 84 -1.80 -0.98 -10.61
CA VAL A 84 -1.06 -0.31 -9.53
C VAL A 84 -1.32 1.19 -9.54
N TYR A 85 -1.29 1.85 -10.69
CA TYR A 85 -1.57 3.28 -10.80
C TYR A 85 -2.98 3.59 -10.27
N ARG A 86 -3.99 2.86 -10.73
CA ARG A 86 -5.37 3.08 -10.31
C ARG A 86 -5.59 2.76 -8.84
N GLU A 87 -5.13 1.59 -8.38
CA GLU A 87 -5.48 1.06 -7.07
C GLU A 87 -4.56 1.56 -5.94
N VAL A 88 -3.40 2.11 -6.28
CA VAL A 88 -2.46 2.68 -5.32
C VAL A 88 -2.36 4.19 -5.48
N VAL A 89 -1.96 4.67 -6.67
CA VAL A 89 -1.65 6.10 -6.86
C VAL A 89 -2.92 6.95 -6.84
N CYS A 90 -3.97 6.57 -7.58
CA CYS A 90 -5.22 7.32 -7.54
C CYS A 90 -5.87 7.27 -6.15
N GLU A 91 -5.91 6.10 -5.51
CA GLU A 91 -6.46 5.98 -4.15
C GLU A 91 -5.70 6.81 -3.11
N LEU A 92 -4.36 6.83 -3.17
CA LEU A 92 -3.56 7.74 -2.33
C LEU A 92 -3.89 9.21 -2.60
N SER A 93 -3.96 9.60 -3.87
CA SER A 93 -4.33 10.97 -4.26
C SER A 93 -5.71 11.35 -3.74
N ASP A 94 -6.68 10.45 -3.83
CA ASP A 94 -8.04 10.66 -3.35
C ASP A 94 -8.10 10.75 -1.82
N LEU A 95 -7.32 9.93 -1.10
CA LEU A 95 -7.20 10.01 0.35
C LEU A 95 -6.60 11.35 0.79
N VAL A 96 -5.52 11.80 0.12
CA VAL A 96 -4.89 13.10 0.39
C VAL A 96 -5.85 14.26 0.05
N ARG A 97 -6.63 14.15 -1.01
CA ARG A 97 -7.66 15.16 -1.35
C ARG A 97 -8.78 15.18 -0.33
N ALA A 98 -9.21 14.02 0.16
CA ALA A 98 -10.24 13.93 1.17
C ALA A 98 -9.80 14.54 2.51
N THR A 99 -8.52 14.39 2.88
CA THR A 99 -7.97 15.04 4.08
C THR A 99 -7.74 16.54 3.87
N GLY A 100 -7.34 16.96 2.66
CA GLY A 100 -7.20 18.38 2.30
C GLY A 100 -8.55 19.11 2.18
N ALA A 101 -9.62 18.43 1.76
CA ALA A 101 -10.97 18.98 1.71
C ALA A 101 -11.58 19.24 3.10
N MET A 102 -10.98 18.68 4.17
CA MET A 102 -11.32 18.99 5.56
C MET A 102 -10.50 20.17 6.13
N SER A 103 -9.67 20.84 5.32
CA SER A 103 -8.82 21.93 5.78
C SER A 103 -8.80 23.08 4.78
N LEU A 104 -9.93 23.76 4.64
CA LEU A 104 -9.98 25.19 4.27
C LEU A 104 -10.99 26.02 5.09
N ASP A 105 -11.60 25.44 6.13
CA ASP A 105 -12.38 26.20 7.13
C ASP A 105 -11.80 25.92 8.52
N GLY A 106 -10.90 26.78 8.99
CA GLY A 106 -10.38 26.71 10.36
C GLY A 106 -8.99 27.33 10.55
N GLU A 107 -8.94 28.66 10.56
CA GLU A 107 -8.14 29.57 11.42
C GLU A 107 -7.18 28.89 12.44
N LEU A 108 -5.90 29.28 12.63
CA LEU A 108 -5.25 30.60 12.76
C LEU A 108 -3.78 30.54 12.27
#